data_AF-A0A6A1V3H6-F1
#
_entry.id   AF-A0A6A1V3H6-F1
#
_cell.length_a   1.000
_cell.length_b   1.000
_cell.length_c   1.000
_cell.angle_alpha   90.00
_cell.angle_beta   90.00
_cell.angle_gamma   90.00
#
_symmetry.space_group_name_H-M   'P 1'
#
loop_
_entity.id
_entity.type
_entity.pdbx_description
1 polymer ?
#
loop_
_entity_poly.entity_id
_entity_poly.type
_entity_poly.pdbx_seq_one_letter_code
_entity_poly.pdbx_strand_id
1 'polypeptide(L)'
;MNMKEQLRVEIRKELHILEMKCLDMASLLRGLGIQVGGCPYPLPHEVHAAYKRALLKFHPDRASKTDIRQQVEAEEKFKLISRMKEKFLANSYY
;
A
#
# COMPACT_ATOMS: atom_id res chain seq x y z
N MET A 1 -15.80 5.55 -22.51
CA MET A 1 -14.74 5.30 -21.52
C MET A 1 -15.37 5.03 -20.17
N ASN A 2 -14.89 4.05 -19.42
CA ASN A 2 -15.41 3.70 -18.09
C ASN A 2 -14.66 4.53 -17.03
N MET A 3 -15.38 5.36 -16.25
CA MET A 3 -14.79 6.22 -15.20
C MET A 3 -13.95 5.42 -14.20
N LYS A 4 -14.36 4.18 -13.89
CA LYS A 4 -13.60 3.29 -12.99
C LYS A 4 -12.24 2.91 -13.57
N GLU A 5 -12.16 2.72 -14.88
CA GLU A 5 -10.90 2.37 -15.56
C GLU A 5 -9.97 3.58 -15.66
N GLN A 6 -10.50 4.78 -15.90
CA GLN A 6 -9.72 6.01 -15.88
C GLN A 6 -9.08 6.24 -14.51
N LEU A 7 -9.85 6.10 -13.43
CA LEU A 7 -9.34 6.20 -12.06
C LEU A 7 -8.27 5.14 -11.77
N ARG A 8 -8.47 3.91 -12.26
CA ARG A 8 -7.50 2.83 -12.09
C ARG A 8 -6.17 3.16 -12.76
N VAL A 9 -6.18 3.72 -13.96
CA VAL A 9 -4.95 4.14 -14.66
C VAL A 9 -4.25 5.27 -13.91
N GLU A 10 -5.00 6.28 -13.46
CA GLU A 10 -4.46 7.42 -12.69
C GLU A 10 -3.80 6.94 -11.38
N ILE A 11 -4.53 6.18 -10.58
CA ILE A 11 -4.07 5.67 -9.28
C ILE A 11 -2.85 4.75 -9.47
N ARG A 12 -2.86 3.88 -10.48
CA ARG A 12 -1.69 3.02 -10.76
C ARG A 12 -0.45 3.82 -11.11
N LYS A 13 -0.60 4.91 -11.87
CA LYS A 13 0.52 5.79 -12.22
C LYS A 13 1.12 6.44 -10.97
N GLU A 14 0.28 6.95 -10.08
CA GLU A 14 0.73 7.52 -8.79
C GLU A 14 1.41 6.48 -7.91
N LEU A 15 0.80 5.30 -7.77
CA LEU A 15 1.34 4.19 -6.98
C LEU A 15 2.65 3.66 -7.55
N HIS A 16 2.83 3.66 -8.87
CA HIS A 16 4.08 3.28 -9.50
C HIS A 16 5.20 4.27 -9.19
N ILE A 17 4.92 5.58 -9.26
CA ILE A 17 5.88 6.61 -8.87
C ILE A 17 6.27 6.46 -7.39
N LEU A 18 5.30 6.15 -6.52
CA LEU A 18 5.57 5.87 -5.11
C LEU A 18 6.46 4.63 -4.94
N GLU A 19 6.10 3.54 -5.60
CA GLU A 19 6.88 2.29 -5.56
C GLU A 19 8.34 2.49 -5.97
N MET A 20 8.60 3.26 -7.03
CA MET A 20 9.97 3.55 -7.48
C MET A 20 10.79 4.37 -6.47
N LYS A 21 10.13 5.17 -5.63
CA LYS A 21 10.78 6.01 -4.61
C LYS A 21 11.02 5.27 -3.30
N CYS A 22 10.32 4.17 -3.05
CA CYS A 22 10.39 3.43 -1.79
C CYS A 22 11.41 2.28 -1.88
N LEU A 23 12.40 2.31 -0.98
CA LEU A 23 13.48 1.33 -0.93
C LEU A 23 13.15 0.11 -0.07
N ASP A 24 12.18 0.25 0.84
CA ASP A 24 11.77 -0.78 1.79
C ASP A 24 10.27 -0.71 2.10
N MET A 25 9.79 -1.67 2.90
CA MET A 25 8.39 -1.72 3.31
C MET A 25 8.01 -0.53 4.21
N ALA A 26 8.92 -0.01 5.03
CA ALA A 26 8.63 1.09 5.95
C ALA A 26 8.35 2.41 5.20
N SER A 27 9.20 2.75 4.23
CA SER A 27 9.07 3.93 3.36
C SER A 27 7.80 3.85 2.52
N LEU A 28 7.46 2.67 1.98
CA LEU A 28 6.21 2.45 1.25
C LEU A 28 4.98 2.72 2.11
N LEU A 29 4.93 2.09 3.30
CA LEU A 29 3.80 2.26 4.22
C LEU A 29 3.64 3.72 4.66
N ARG A 30 4.74 4.42 4.95
CA ARG A 30 4.72 5.86 5.27
C ARG A 30 4.18 6.69 4.10
N GLY A 31 4.60 6.39 2.86
CA GLY A 31 4.10 7.07 1.66
C GLY A 31 2.62 6.83 1.38
N LEU A 32 2.07 5.70 1.86
CA LEU A 32 0.63 5.41 1.84
C LEU A 32 -0.14 6.03 3.03
N GLY A 33 0.52 6.84 3.87
CA GLY A 33 -0.09 7.45 5.04
C GLY A 33 -0.34 6.47 6.19
N ILE A 34 0.46 5.39 6.28
CA ILE A 34 0.46 4.45 7.40
C ILE A 34 1.66 4.77 8.29
N GLN A 35 1.39 5.06 9.56
CA GLN A 35 2.47 5.28 10.53
C GLN A 35 3.21 3.97 10.81
N VAL A 36 4.53 3.99 10.67
CA VAL A 36 5.43 2.86 10.96
C VAL A 36 6.41 3.26 12.07
N GLY A 37 6.25 2.66 13.25
CA GLY A 37 7.06 2.90 14.43
C GLY A 37 7.00 4.34 14.98
N GLY A 38 7.85 4.60 15.98
CA GLY A 38 8.07 5.92 16.60
C GLY A 38 9.42 6.57 16.27
N CYS A 39 10.30 5.86 15.54
CA CYS A 39 11.64 6.30 15.18
C CYS A 39 11.90 6.16 13.67
N PRO A 40 12.93 6.84 13.11
CA PRO A 40 13.26 6.76 11.69
C PRO A 40 13.55 5.33 11.21
N TYR A 41 14.09 4.48 12.07
CA TYR A 41 14.47 3.09 11.82
C TYR A 41 13.56 2.12 12.61
N PRO A 42 12.40 1.74 12.07
CA PRO A 42 11.48 0.84 12.75
C PRO A 42 12.03 -0.59 12.80
N LEU A 43 11.70 -1.30 13.87
CA LEU A 43 12.04 -2.72 14.01
C LEU A 43 11.15 -3.58 13.08
N PRO A 44 11.59 -4.78 12.67
CA PRO A 44 10.83 -5.65 11.76
C PRO A 44 9.39 -5.92 12.22
N HIS A 45 9.17 -6.08 13.54
CA HIS A 45 7.82 -6.32 14.07
C HIS A 45 6.91 -5.09 13.98
N GLU A 46 7.45 -3.87 14.08
CA GLU A 46 6.71 -2.62 13.92
C GLU A 46 6.28 -2.44 12.45
N VAL A 47 7.19 -2.76 11.52
CA VAL A 47 6.90 -2.78 10.08
C VAL A 47 5.80 -3.81 9.79
N HIS A 48 5.90 -5.01 10.36
CA HIS A 48 4.90 -6.06 10.18
C HIS A 48 3.52 -5.67 10.76
N ALA A 49 3.48 -5.02 11.93
CA ALA A 49 2.24 -4.51 12.52
C ALA A 49 1.63 -3.38 11.67
N ALA A 50 2.44 -2.47 11.15
CA ALA A 50 1.99 -1.43 10.22
C ALA A 50 1.47 -2.01 8.90
N TYR A 51 2.14 -3.03 8.36
CA TYR A 51 1.70 -3.78 7.20
C TYR A 51 0.30 -4.37 7.39
N LYS A 52 0.05 -5.07 8.52
CA LYS A 52 -1.28 -5.61 8.84
C LYS A 52 -2.34 -4.51 8.93
N ARG A 53 -2.00 -3.38 9.57
CA ARG A 53 -2.90 -2.22 9.64
C ARG A 53 -3.22 -1.66 8.24
N ALA A 54 -2.24 -1.62 7.35
CA ALA A 54 -2.42 -1.15 5.98
C ALA A 54 -3.37 -2.06 5.18
N LEU A 55 -3.19 -3.39 5.27
CA LEU A 55 -4.12 -4.35 4.65
C LEU A 55 -5.57 -4.14 5.14
N LEU A 56 -5.75 -3.94 6.44
CA LEU A 56 -7.07 -3.70 7.02
C LEU A 56 -7.63 -2.32 6.66
N LYS A 57 -6.79 -1.29 6.46
CA LYS A 57 -7.25 0.04 6.06
C LYS A 57 -7.69 0.08 4.60
N PHE A 58 -6.96 -0.62 3.73
CA PHE A 58 -7.18 -0.63 2.28
C PHE A 58 -7.93 -1.87 1.79
N HIS A 59 -8.53 -2.66 2.69
CA HIS A 59 -9.30 -3.83 2.29
C HIS A 59 -10.51 -3.40 1.43
N PRO A 60 -10.75 -4.03 0.25
CA PRO A 60 -11.88 -3.68 -0.61
C PRO A 60 -13.23 -3.67 0.12
N ASP A 61 -13.49 -4.65 1.00
CA ASP A 61 -14.74 -4.73 1.77
C ASP A 61 -14.96 -3.58 2.76
N ARG A 62 -13.90 -2.85 3.12
CA ARG A 62 -13.96 -1.70 4.03
C ARG A 62 -14.01 -0.36 3.29
N ALA A 63 -13.76 -0.36 1.98
CA ALA A 63 -13.91 0.83 1.17
C ALA A 63 -15.38 1.21 1.01
N SER A 64 -15.66 2.51 0.85
CA SER A 64 -17.04 2.98 0.64
C SER A 64 -17.66 2.31 -0.58
N LYS A 65 -18.85 1.70 -0.41
CA LYS A 65 -19.58 1.07 -1.52
C LYS A 65 -20.19 2.09 -2.50
N THR A 66 -20.25 3.36 -2.12
CA THR A 66 -20.88 4.43 -2.92
C THR A 66 -19.85 5.33 -3.61
N ASP A 67 -18.61 5.38 -3.11
CA ASP A 67 -17.53 6.18 -3.72
C ASP A 67 -16.60 5.29 -4.56
N ILE A 68 -16.74 5.39 -5.88
CA ILE A 68 -15.97 4.62 -6.86
C ILE A 68 -14.47 4.92 -6.75
N ARG A 69 -14.08 6.17 -6.44
CA ARG A 69 -12.66 6.54 -6.31
C ARG A 69 -12.06 5.84 -5.10
N GLN A 70 -12.75 5.88 -3.95
CA GLN A 70 -12.29 5.19 -2.73
C GLN A 70 -12.18 3.67 -2.94
N GLN A 71 -13.08 3.05 -3.69
CA GLN A 71 -12.99 1.62 -4.02
C GLN A 71 -11.74 1.30 -4.82
N VAL A 72 -11.50 2.06 -5.90
CA VAL A 72 -10.35 1.82 -6.78
C VAL A 72 -9.05 2.11 -6.04
N GLU A 73 -9.00 3.16 -5.22
CA GLU A 73 -7.83 3.47 -4.40
C GLU A 73 -7.53 2.36 -3.39
N ALA A 74 -8.53 1.87 -2.68
CA ALA A 74 -8.35 0.78 -1.73
C ALA A 74 -7.86 -0.50 -2.44
N GLU A 75 -8.50 -0.87 -3.55
CA GLU A 75 -8.13 -2.05 -4.35
C GLU A 75 -6.68 -1.98 -4.84
N GLU A 76 -6.26 -0.87 -5.43
CA GLU A 76 -4.91 -0.75 -6.02
C GLU A 76 -3.83 -0.58 -4.93
N LYS A 77 -4.12 0.12 -3.82
CA LYS A 77 -3.21 0.17 -2.65
C LYS A 77 -3.04 -1.20 -2.00
N PHE A 78 -4.11 -1.97 -1.87
CA PHE A 78 -4.06 -3.34 -1.32
C PHE A 78 -3.21 -4.29 -2.17
N LYS A 79 -3.37 -4.23 -3.50
CA LYS A 79 -2.55 -4.99 -4.46
C LYS A 79 -1.08 -4.63 -4.34
N LEU A 80 -0.76 -3.33 -4.30
CA LEU A 80 0.61 -2.86 -4.13
C LEU A 80 1.22 -3.38 -2.83
N ILE A 81 0.56 -3.17 -1.69
CA ILE A 81 1.06 -3.62 -0.38
C ILE A 81 1.31 -5.13 -0.37
N SER A 82 0.40 -5.92 -0.93
CA SER A 82 0.52 -7.38 -1.00
C SER A 82 1.72 -7.82 -1.85
N ARG A 83 1.87 -7.25 -3.06
CA ARG A 83 3.02 -7.54 -3.93
C ARG A 83 4.36 -7.12 -3.30
N MET A 84 4.39 -5.96 -2.64
CA MET A 84 5.62 -5.44 -2.02
C MET A 84 6.02 -6.24 -0.79
N LYS A 85 5.07 -6.91 -0.11
CA LYS A 85 5.37 -7.89 0.94
C LYS A 85 6.26 -8.99 0.37
N GLU A 86 5.86 -9.56 -0.76
CA GLU A 86 6.63 -10.61 -1.42
C GLU A 86 8.01 -10.08 -1.83
N LYS A 87 8.08 -8.90 -2.46
CA LYS A 87 9.35 -8.29 -2.89
C LYS A 87 10.32 -8.01 -1.74
N PHE A 88 9.84 -7.47 -0.62
CA PHE A 88 10.72 -7.03 0.49
C PHE A 88 10.95 -8.11 1.55
N LEU A 89 10.01 -9.04 1.75
CA LEU A 89 10.15 -10.08 2.78
C LEU A 89 10.62 -11.43 2.22
N ALA A 90 10.50 -11.70 0.91
CA ALA A 90 11.12 -12.88 0.31
C ALA A 90 12.66 -12.77 0.25
N ASN A 91 13.22 -11.56 0.29
CA ASN A 91 14.67 -11.32 0.32
C ASN A 91 15.28 -11.44 1.73
N SER A 92 14.54 -11.92 2.74
CA SER A 92 15.02 -12.05 4.13
C SER A 92 15.43 -13.47 4.54
N TYR A 93 15.48 -14.42 3.59
CA TYR A 93 15.84 -15.83 3.82
C TYR A 93 17.11 -16.28 3.07
N TYR A 94 18.15 -15.43 3.01
CA TYR A 94 19.51 -15.83 2.63
C TYR A 94 20.53 -15.16 3.53
#